data_AF-A0A3Q9NDD0-F1
#
_entry.id   AF-A0A3Q9NDD0-F1
#
_cell.length_a   1.000
_cell.length_b   1.000
_cell.length_c   1.000
_cell.angle_alpha   90.00
_cell.angle_beta   90.00
_cell.angle_gamma   90.00
#
_symmetry.space_group_name_H-M   'P 1'
#
loop_
_entity.id
_entity.type
_entity.pdbx_description
1 polymer ?
#
loop_
_entity_poly.entity_id
_entity_poly.type
_entity_poly.pdbx_seq_one_letter_code
_entity_poly.pdbx_strand_id
1 'polypeptide(L)'
;AEVNPDNKCYCEDEKCPPRGLQNISPCQYNAPVYLSYPHFYDAEPSLLEGFEGLKPEKKKHETYFMIQPKIGVPLEGFVRVQLNLKVDRAPNIMINNINKFPDIIFPVMWIEEGIHEVTTPIWRWIFLA
;
A
#
# COMPACT_ATOMS: atom_id res chain seq x y z
N ALA A 1 9.25 0.04 12.10
CA ALA A 1 9.27 -0.04 13.58
C ALA A 1 9.94 1.17 14.24
N GLU A 2 10.81 1.91 13.56
CA GLU A 2 11.52 3.05 14.17
C GLU A 2 10.59 4.19 14.63
N VAL A 3 9.60 4.54 13.80
CA VAL A 3 8.62 5.61 14.12
C VAL A 3 7.51 5.11 15.04
N ASN A 4 7.09 3.85 14.88
CA ASN A 4 6.09 3.20 15.74
C ASN A 4 6.63 1.82 16.18
N PRO A 5 7.06 1.66 17.45
CA PRO A 5 7.60 0.41 17.98
C PRO A 5 6.61 -0.76 17.93
N ASP A 6 5.30 -0.49 18.01
CA ASP A 6 4.26 -1.53 17.97
C ASP A 6 4.25 -2.29 16.64
N ASN A 7 4.77 -1.68 15.57
CA ASN A 7 4.89 -2.32 14.26
C ASN A 7 6.04 -3.34 14.18
N LYS A 8 6.85 -3.55 15.25
CA LYS A 8 7.97 -4.52 15.23
C LYS A 8 7.48 -5.95 14.95
N CYS A 9 6.26 -6.30 15.32
CA CYS A 9 5.66 -7.62 15.08
C CYS A 9 5.36 -7.91 13.60
N TYR A 10 5.34 -6.90 12.72
CA TYR A 10 5.15 -7.07 11.28
C TYR A 10 6.46 -7.29 10.51
N CYS A 11 7.60 -7.29 11.20
CA CYS A 11 8.91 -7.48 10.60
C CYS A 11 9.31 -8.95 10.61
N GLU A 12 10.03 -9.39 9.59
CA GLU A 12 10.51 -10.78 9.46
C GLU A 12 11.95 -10.86 9.99
N ASP A 13 12.21 -11.75 10.94
CA ASP A 13 13.54 -12.00 11.54
C ASP A 13 14.32 -10.70 11.91
N GLU A 14 13.62 -9.76 12.57
CA GLU A 14 14.10 -8.43 12.97
C GLU A 14 14.44 -7.44 11.83
N LYS A 15 14.32 -7.84 10.57
CA LYS A 15 14.47 -6.95 9.42
C LYS A 15 13.13 -6.39 9.01
N CYS A 16 12.90 -5.12 9.36
CA CYS A 16 11.72 -4.40 8.91
C CYS A 16 11.89 -3.88 7.49
N PRO A 17 10.82 -3.88 6.67
CA PRO A 17 10.85 -3.14 5.42
C PRO A 17 10.93 -1.62 5.68
N PRO A 18 11.32 -0.83 4.66
CA PRO A 18 11.23 0.62 4.69
C PRO A 18 9.85 1.11 5.12
N ARG A 19 9.80 2.29 5.73
CA ARG A 19 8.52 2.85 6.24
C ARG A 19 7.52 3.01 5.09
N GLY A 20 6.27 2.63 5.33
CA GLY A 20 5.18 2.70 4.34
C GLY A 20 4.99 1.42 3.53
N LEU A 21 5.78 0.38 3.81
CA LEU A 21 5.63 -0.95 3.23
C LEU A 21 5.15 -1.98 4.25
N GLN A 22 4.28 -2.87 3.81
CA GLN A 22 3.82 -4.04 4.56
C GLN A 22 4.18 -5.32 3.80
N ASN A 23 5.00 -6.18 4.40
CA ASN A 23 5.28 -7.50 3.85
C ASN A 23 4.02 -8.37 3.98
N ILE A 24 3.52 -8.90 2.86
CA ILE A 24 2.41 -9.85 2.83
C ILE A 24 2.80 -11.20 2.22
N SER A 25 4.10 -11.46 2.09
CA SER A 25 4.62 -12.74 1.58
C SER A 25 4.04 -13.96 2.32
N PRO A 26 3.92 -13.96 3.67
CA PRO A 26 3.29 -15.08 4.39
C PRO A 26 1.83 -15.33 3.99
N CYS A 27 1.12 -14.30 3.52
CA CYS A 27 -0.27 -14.40 3.07
C CYS A 27 -0.39 -14.82 1.60
N GLN A 28 0.70 -14.77 0.83
CA GLN A 28 0.73 -14.94 -0.62
C GLN A 28 1.64 -16.10 -1.05
N TYR A 29 1.53 -17.25 -0.39
CA TYR A 29 2.33 -18.44 -0.72
C TYR A 29 3.85 -18.17 -0.77
N ASN A 30 4.34 -17.28 0.09
CA ASN A 30 5.74 -16.80 0.12
C ASN A 30 6.20 -16.05 -1.14
N ALA A 31 5.30 -15.59 -2.00
CA ALA A 31 5.65 -14.66 -3.07
C ALA A 31 6.11 -13.32 -2.44
N PRO A 32 7.18 -12.67 -2.96
CA PRO A 32 7.81 -11.50 -2.35
C PRO A 32 6.99 -10.21 -2.56
N VAL A 33 5.76 -10.19 -2.06
CA VAL A 33 4.77 -9.14 -2.30
C VAL A 33 4.70 -8.19 -1.10
N TYR A 34 4.72 -6.89 -1.40
CA TYR A 34 4.66 -5.80 -0.43
C TYR A 34 3.52 -4.83 -0.78
N LEU A 35 2.74 -4.45 0.23
CA LEU A 35 1.71 -3.42 0.09
C LEU A 35 2.27 -2.04 0.45
N SER A 36 1.79 -1.01 -0.24
CA SER A 36 1.97 0.40 0.14
C SER A 36 0.73 1.21 -0.24
N TYR A 37 0.70 2.50 0.09
CA TYR A 37 -0.20 3.41 -0.61
C TYR A 37 0.27 3.66 -2.06
N PRO A 38 -0.63 4.08 -2.96
CA PRO A 38 -0.28 4.41 -4.33
C PRO A 38 0.84 5.44 -4.43
N HIS A 39 1.73 5.24 -5.40
CA HIS A 39 2.92 6.05 -5.65
C HIS A 39 3.79 6.23 -4.39
N PHE A 40 3.79 5.24 -3.49
CA PHE A 40 4.50 5.29 -2.21
C PHE A 40 4.10 6.52 -1.37
N TYR A 41 2.83 6.93 -1.42
CA TYR A 41 2.31 7.99 -0.55
C TYR A 41 2.52 7.64 0.94
N ASP A 42 2.95 8.63 1.73
CA ASP A 42 3.34 8.48 3.14
C ASP A 42 4.36 7.35 3.41
N ALA A 43 5.24 7.06 2.45
CA ALA A 43 6.34 6.13 2.61
C ALA A 43 7.69 6.84 2.72
N GLU A 44 8.75 6.08 2.93
CA GLU A 44 10.12 6.60 2.93
C GLU A 44 10.49 7.18 1.54
N PRO A 45 11.07 8.39 1.46
CA PRO A 45 11.39 9.02 0.17
C PRO A 45 12.36 8.21 -0.72
N SER A 46 13.21 7.39 -0.10
CA SER A 46 14.17 6.50 -0.79
C SER A 46 13.48 5.54 -1.77
N LEU A 47 12.22 5.17 -1.52
CA LEU A 47 11.42 4.32 -2.41
C LEU A 47 11.09 4.96 -3.76
N LEU A 48 11.26 6.29 -3.89
CA LEU A 48 10.99 7.03 -5.12
C LEU A 48 12.25 7.21 -6.00
N GLU A 49 13.45 7.10 -5.41
CA GLU A 49 14.71 7.46 -6.09
C GLU A 49 15.00 6.61 -7.35
N GLY A 50 14.46 5.39 -7.40
CA GLY A 50 14.62 4.47 -8.53
C GLY A 50 13.58 4.58 -9.65
N PHE A 51 12.60 5.49 -9.55
CA PHE A 51 11.46 5.54 -10.47
C PHE A 51 11.17 6.93 -11.00
N GLU A 52 11.01 7.03 -12.32
CA GLU A 52 10.43 8.20 -12.95
C GLU A 52 8.90 8.07 -13.02
N GLY A 53 8.17 9.16 -12.79
CA GLY A 53 6.72 9.23 -12.94
C GLY A 53 5.89 8.98 -11.68
N LEU A 54 6.49 8.49 -10.59
CA LEU A 54 5.79 8.39 -9.31
C LEU A 54 5.60 9.77 -8.66
N LYS A 55 4.37 10.12 -8.30
CA LYS A 55 4.01 11.42 -7.69
C LYS A 55 3.04 11.19 -6.53
N PRO A 56 3.53 10.97 -5.30
CA PRO A 56 2.65 10.81 -4.14
C PRO A 56 1.84 12.08 -3.87
N GLU A 57 0.53 12.01 -4.01
CA GLU A 57 -0.39 13.12 -3.77
C GLU A 57 -1.48 12.66 -2.78
N LYS A 58 -1.57 13.32 -1.61
CA LYS A 58 -2.53 12.95 -0.55
C LYS A 58 -3.95 12.77 -1.08
N LYS A 59 -4.48 13.79 -1.78
CA LYS A 59 -5.85 13.80 -2.31
C LYS A 59 -6.15 12.61 -3.24
N LYS A 60 -5.15 12.07 -3.92
CA LYS A 60 -5.30 10.96 -4.88
C LYS A 60 -4.98 9.61 -4.28
N HIS A 61 -4.07 9.54 -3.31
CA HIS A 61 -3.45 8.29 -2.88
C HIS A 61 -3.67 7.95 -1.41
N GLU A 62 -4.35 8.80 -0.63
CA GLU A 62 -4.75 8.44 0.73
C GLU A 62 -5.92 7.44 0.73
N THR A 63 -5.92 6.50 1.66
CA THR A 63 -7.12 5.73 2.01
C THR A 63 -7.92 6.50 3.06
N TYR A 64 -9.23 6.62 2.86
CA TYR A 64 -10.10 7.32 3.82
C TYR A 64 -11.51 6.74 3.84
N PHE A 65 -12.23 7.02 4.94
CA PHE A 65 -13.63 6.65 5.13
C PHE A 65 -14.38 7.81 5.77
N MET A 66 -15.54 8.17 5.23
CA MET A 66 -16.49 9.09 5.84
C MET A 66 -17.56 8.27 6.57
N ILE A 67 -17.52 8.29 7.89
CA ILE A 67 -18.35 7.43 8.74
C ILE A 67 -19.45 8.27 9.42
N GLN A 68 -20.70 7.79 9.36
CA GLN A 68 -21.81 8.37 10.09
C GLN A 68 -21.66 8.06 11.59
N PRO A 69 -21.64 9.07 12.48
CA PRO A 69 -21.17 8.89 13.86
C PRO A 69 -22.16 8.18 14.80
N LYS A 70 -23.47 8.16 14.49
CA LYS A 70 -24.50 7.58 15.37
C LYS A 70 -24.55 6.05 15.25
N ILE A 71 -24.46 5.52 14.03
CA ILE A 71 -24.59 4.08 13.76
C ILE A 71 -23.31 3.46 13.16
N GLY A 72 -22.29 4.26 12.85
CA GLY A 72 -20.97 3.77 12.44
C GLY A 72 -20.87 3.29 10.98
N VAL A 73 -21.84 3.61 10.13
CA VAL A 73 -21.84 3.16 8.73
C VAL A 73 -21.04 4.12 7.82
N PRO A 74 -20.28 3.61 6.83
CA PRO A 74 -19.61 4.46 5.85
C PRO A 74 -20.62 5.05 4.85
N LEU A 75 -20.49 6.35 4.58
CA LEU A 75 -21.27 7.10 3.59
C LEU A 75 -20.51 7.28 2.26
N GLU A 76 -19.20 7.38 2.37
CA GLU A 76 -18.22 7.49 1.29
C GLU A 76 -16.93 6.85 1.81
N GLY A 77 -16.12 6.26 0.94
CA GLY A 77 -14.81 5.76 1.34
C GLY A 77 -14.07 5.09 0.21
N PHE A 78 -12.75 5.28 0.20
CA PHE A 78 -11.85 4.71 -0.78
C PHE A 78 -10.68 4.04 -0.07
N VAL A 79 -10.53 2.76 -0.33
CA VAL A 79 -9.33 1.97 -0.02
C VAL A 79 -8.45 2.02 -1.25
N ARG A 80 -7.24 2.55 -1.07
CA ARG A 80 -6.24 2.71 -2.13
C ARG A 80 -4.98 1.99 -1.73
N VAL A 81 -4.61 0.97 -2.48
CA VAL A 81 -3.48 0.09 -2.16
C VAL A 81 -2.66 -0.15 -3.41
N GLN A 82 -1.34 -0.19 -3.25
CA GLN A 82 -0.38 -0.54 -4.28
C GLN A 82 0.27 -1.88 -3.98
N LEU A 83 0.33 -2.73 -5.01
CA LEU A 83 1.03 -4.00 -5.01
C LEU A 83 2.44 -3.80 -5.55
N ASN A 84 3.42 -4.20 -4.76
CA ASN A 84 4.83 -4.11 -5.10
C ASN A 84 5.50 -5.48 -5.00
N LEU A 85 6.52 -5.71 -5.82
CA LEU A 85 7.37 -6.89 -5.76
C LEU A 85 8.74 -6.52 -5.24
N LYS A 86 9.20 -7.22 -4.20
CA LYS A 86 10.60 -7.13 -3.79
C LYS A 86 11.45 -7.95 -4.77
N VAL A 87 12.36 -7.27 -5.45
CA VAL A 87 13.30 -7.87 -6.39
C VAL A 87 14.68 -7.78 -5.78
N ASP A 88 15.23 -8.93 -5.42
CA ASP A 88 16.62 -9.04 -4.96
C ASP A 88 17.55 -9.30 -6.15
N ARG A 89 18.73 -8.71 -6.11
CA ARG A 89 19.77 -8.85 -7.10
C ARG A 89 20.28 -10.29 -7.08
N ALA A 90 20.23 -10.92 -8.25
CA ALA A 90 20.70 -12.29 -8.44
C ALA A 90 22.00 -12.31 -9.28
N PRO A 91 23.17 -12.05 -8.69
CA PRO A 91 24.43 -11.93 -9.44
C PRO A 91 24.82 -13.22 -10.17
N ASN A 92 24.37 -14.37 -9.66
CA ASN A 92 24.66 -15.69 -10.21
C ASN A 92 23.73 -16.10 -11.36
N ILE A 93 22.69 -15.30 -11.66
CA ILE A 93 21.75 -15.57 -12.75
C ILE A 93 22.11 -14.66 -13.94
N MET A 94 22.82 -15.23 -14.93
CA MET A 94 23.29 -14.50 -16.12
C MET A 94 22.25 -14.39 -17.25
N ILE A 95 21.03 -14.87 -17.03
CA ILE A 95 19.95 -14.84 -18.02
C ILE A 95 19.36 -13.42 -18.09
N ASN A 96 19.15 -12.91 -19.31
CA ASN A 96 18.45 -11.65 -19.59
C ASN A 96 18.93 -10.41 -18.81
N ASN A 97 20.22 -10.33 -18.45
CA ASN A 97 20.79 -9.25 -17.63
C ASN A 97 20.14 -9.06 -16.24
N ILE A 98 19.47 -10.08 -15.70
CA ILE A 98 18.85 -10.02 -14.35
C ILE A 98 19.91 -9.73 -13.27
N ASN A 99 21.15 -10.19 -13.47
CA ASN A 99 22.30 -9.87 -12.62
C ASN A 99 22.62 -8.37 -12.49
N LYS A 100 22.14 -7.52 -13.40
CA LYS A 100 22.31 -6.06 -13.38
C LYS A 100 21.12 -5.35 -12.73
N PHE A 101 20.02 -6.04 -12.48
CA PHE A 101 18.85 -5.42 -11.87
C PHE A 101 19.15 -5.10 -10.40
N PRO A 102 18.88 -3.86 -9.95
CA PRO A 102 19.15 -3.47 -8.57
C PRO A 102 18.20 -4.14 -7.58
N ASP A 103 18.61 -4.17 -6.31
CA ASP A 103 17.72 -4.50 -5.19
C ASP A 103 16.66 -3.40 -5.04
N ILE A 104 15.41 -3.68 -5.40
CA ILE A 104 14.34 -2.66 -5.37
C ILE A 104 12.98 -3.23 -4.94
N ILE A 105 12.11 -2.32 -4.53
CA ILE A 105 10.67 -2.58 -4.37
C ILE A 105 9.97 -2.08 -5.64
N PHE A 106 9.69 -2.98 -6.56
CA PHE A 106 9.14 -2.67 -7.88
C PHE A 106 7.60 -2.50 -7.79
N PRO A 107 7.06 -1.29 -8.05
CA PRO A 107 5.62 -1.07 -8.05
C PRO A 107 5.01 -1.68 -9.32
N VAL A 108 4.05 -2.60 -9.14
CA VAL A 108 3.41 -3.29 -10.27
C VAL A 108 2.14 -2.57 -10.67
N MET A 109 1.23 -2.37 -9.72
CA MET A 109 -0.05 -1.72 -9.94
C MET A 109 -0.62 -1.20 -8.63
N TRP A 110 -1.54 -0.25 -8.70
CA TRP A 110 -2.37 0.16 -7.58
C TRP A 110 -3.83 0.08 -7.96
N ILE A 111 -4.68 -0.09 -6.97
CA ILE A 111 -6.12 -0.26 -7.11
C ILE A 111 -6.83 0.70 -6.16
N GLU A 112 -7.95 1.24 -6.62
CA GLU A 112 -8.92 1.95 -5.80
C GLU A 112 -10.19 1.10 -5.70
N GLU A 113 -10.62 0.84 -4.48
CA GLU A 113 -11.90 0.20 -4.19
C GLU A 113 -12.69 1.09 -3.24
N GLY A 114 -13.94 1.41 -3.59
CA GLY A 114 -14.71 2.34 -2.77
C GLY A 114 -16.03 2.76 -3.40
N ILE A 115 -16.72 3.63 -2.67
CA ILE A 115 -17.95 4.29 -3.12
C ILE A 115 -17.82 5.80 -2.89
N HIS A 116 -18.26 6.60 -3.87
CA HIS A 116 -18.34 8.05 -3.74
C HIS A 116 -19.52 8.48 -2.87
N GLU A 117 -20.66 7.80 -3.00
CA GLU A 117 -21.86 8.11 -2.24
C GLU A 117 -22.74 6.87 -2.10
N VAL A 118 -23.50 6.82 -1.00
CA VAL A 118 -24.62 5.89 -0.84
C VAL A 118 -25.84 6.40 -1.62
N THR A 119 -26.69 5.48 -2.07
CA THR A 119 -27.91 5.87 -2.80
C THR A 119 -28.84 6.72 -1.93
N THR A 120 -29.59 7.64 -2.54
CA THR A 120 -30.53 8.53 -1.83
C THR A 120 -31.48 7.81 -0.86
N PRO A 121 -32.07 6.65 -1.19
CA PRO A 121 -32.91 5.91 -0.25
C PRO A 121 -32.15 5.43 0.99
N ILE A 122 -30.91 4.93 0.81
CA ILE A 122 -30.04 4.47 1.92
C ILE A 122 -29.66 5.67 2.79
N TRP A 123 -29.24 6.77 2.17
CA TRP A 123 -28.89 7.99 2.88
C TRP A 123 -30.05 8.48 3.75
N ARG A 124 -31.29 8.56 3.20
CA ARG A 124 -32.48 8.93 3.97
C ARG A 124 -32.74 7.98 5.13
N TRP A 125 -32.63 6.67 4.92
CA TRP A 125 -32.79 5.69 5.98
C TRP A 125 -31.79 5.89 7.13
N ILE A 126 -30.52 6.12 6.80
CA ILE A 126 -29.44 6.33 7.78
C ILE A 126 -29.71 7.56 8.66
N PHE A 127 -30.24 8.64 8.09
CA PHE A 127 -30.47 9.90 8.83
C PHE A 127 -31.86 10.01 9.47
N LEU A 128 -32.80 9.12 9.12
CA LEU A 128 -34.12 9.03 9.75
C LEU A 128 -34.18 8.01 10.91
N ALA A 129 -33.23 7.07 10.97
CA ALA A 129 -33.02 6.15 12.08
C ALA A 129 -32.32 6.83 13.28
#